data_AF-A0A353XTL6-F1
#
_entry.id   AF-A0A353XTL6-F1
#
_cell.length_a   1.000
_cell.length_b   1.000
_cell.length_c   1.000
_cell.angle_alpha   90.00
_cell.angle_beta   90.00
_cell.angle_gamma   90.00
#
_symmetry.space_group_name_H-M   'P 1'
#
loop_
_entity.id
_entity.type
_entity.pdbx_description
1 polymer ?
#
loop_
_entity_poly.entity_id
_entity_poly.type
_entity_poly.pdbx_seq_one_letter_code
_entity_poly.pdbx_strand_id
1 'polypeptide(L)' 'GDGCELPSNDEPLSTRRMVDRSIAEHNLQVSTGSDFHGTSMPWRRLGDVPSLAEGQTLVIESLLSPSEV' A
#
# COMPACT_ATOMS: atom_id res chain seq x y z
N GLY A 1 -12.27 6.58 -5.58
CA GLY A 1 -11.91 5.17 -5.33
C GLY A 1 -11.63 5.02 -3.85
N ASP A 2 -11.71 3.81 -3.33
CA ASP A 2 -11.74 3.56 -1.88
C ASP A 2 -10.37 3.28 -1.27
N GLY A 3 -9.33 3.12 -2.10
CA GLY A 3 -7.97 2.92 -1.63
C GLY A 3 -6.88 3.41 -2.58
N CYS A 4 -5.65 3.44 -2.06
CA CYS A 4 -4.44 3.85 -2.75
C CYS A 4 -3.28 2.86 -2.48
N GLU A 5 -2.52 2.48 -3.50
CA GLU A 5 -1.32 1.67 -3.31
C GLU A 5 -0.17 2.52 -2.75
N LEU A 6 0.49 2.01 -1.72
CA LEU A 6 1.65 2.69 -1.15
C LEU A 6 2.84 2.64 -2.12
N PRO A 7 3.60 3.75 -2.27
CA PRO A 7 4.82 3.76 -3.08
C PRO A 7 5.85 2.76 -2.58
N SER A 8 6.76 2.34 -3.46
CA SER A 8 7.93 1.52 -3.09
C SER A 8 8.75 2.18 -1.97
N ASN A 9 9.46 1.36 -1.18
CA ASN A 9 10.42 1.84 -0.18
C ASN A 9 11.59 2.63 -0.80
N ASP A 10 11.85 2.44 -2.10
CA ASP A 10 12.94 3.08 -2.84
C ASP A 10 12.57 4.48 -3.35
N GLU A 11 11.29 4.84 -3.27
CA GLU A 11 10.80 6.16 -3.66
C GLU A 11 11.26 7.24 -2.67
N PRO A 12 11.48 8.49 -3.11
CA PRO A 12 11.84 9.58 -2.21
C PRO A 12 10.82 9.73 -1.07
N LEU A 13 11.32 10.03 0.14
CA LEU A 13 10.48 10.26 1.31
C LEU A 13 9.41 11.33 1.05
N SER A 14 9.71 12.36 0.26
CA SER A 14 8.75 13.39 -0.14
C SER A 14 7.55 12.82 -0.90
N THR A 15 7.78 11.85 -1.79
CA THR A 15 6.73 11.14 -2.52
C THR A 15 5.86 10.37 -1.55
N ARG A 16 6.47 9.61 -0.63
CA ARG A 16 5.73 8.87 0.39
C ARG A 16 4.87 9.78 1.26
N ARG A 17 5.43 10.89 1.76
CA ARG A 17 4.71 11.86 2.59
C ARG A 17 3.58 12.58 1.85
N MET A 18 3.77 12.86 0.57
CA MET A 18 2.71 13.41 -0.28
C MET A 18 1.53 12.43 -0.39
N VAL A 19 1.82 11.16 -0.66
CA VAL A 19 0.79 10.11 -0.78
C VAL A 19 0.09 9.85 0.56
N ASP A 20 0.84 9.75 1.67
CA ASP A 20 0.26 9.59 3.01
C ASP A 20 -0.72 10.72 3.36
N ARG A 21 -0.38 11.97 3.01
CA ARG A 21 -1.27 13.12 3.21
C ARG A 21 -2.56 12.98 2.40
N SER A 22 -2.47 12.61 1.12
CA SER A 22 -3.64 12.40 0.28
C SER A 22 -4.53 11.25 0.77
N ILE A 23 -3.92 10.17 1.28
CA ILE A 23 -4.66 9.06 1.91
C ILE A 23 -5.46 9.54 3.12
N ALA A 24 -4.83 10.32 4.01
CA ALA A 24 -5.48 10.86 5.20
C ALA A 24 -6.57 11.89 4.86
N GLU A 25 -6.32 12.81 3.93
CA GLU A 25 -7.28 13.84 3.50
C GLU A 25 -8.58 13.23 2.93
N HIS A 26 -8.49 12.04 2.32
CA HIS A 26 -9.62 11.39 1.65
C HIS A 26 -10.12 10.12 2.36
N ASN A 27 -9.60 9.79 3.55
CA ASN A 27 -9.93 8.58 4.31
C ASN A 27 -9.83 7.30 3.46
N LEU A 28 -8.75 7.19 2.68
CA LEU A 28 -8.54 6.04 1.81
C LEU A 28 -7.97 4.85 2.58
N GLN A 29 -8.40 3.65 2.24
CA GLN A 29 -7.68 2.44 2.61
C GLN A 29 -6.39 2.32 1.81
N VAL A 30 -5.46 1.49 2.25
CA VAL A 30 -4.19 1.31 1.55
C VAL A 30 -3.97 -0.12 1.09
N SER A 31 -3.34 -0.28 -0.06
CA SER A 31 -2.84 -1.57 -0.53
C SER A 31 -1.32 -1.55 -0.62
N THR A 32 -0.72 -2.74 -0.54
CA THR A 32 0.72 -2.93 -0.70
C THR A 32 0.96 -4.09 -1.65
N GLY A 33 1.75 -3.87 -2.69
CA GLY A 33 2.10 -4.91 -3.66
C GLY A 33 3.60 -4.90 -3.93
N SER A 34 4.19 -6.10 -4.08
CA SER A 34 5.60 -6.22 -4.48
C SER A 34 5.83 -5.91 -5.95
N ASP A 35 4.76 -5.93 -6.75
CA ASP A 35 4.82 -5.80 -8.21
C ASP A 35 5.84 -6.77 -8.83
N PHE A 36 5.78 -8.02 -8.39
CA PHE A 36 6.74 -9.06 -8.75
C PHE A 36 6.49 -9.59 -10.17
N HIS A 37 7.54 -9.66 -10.97
CA HIS A 37 7.47 -10.13 -12.37
C HIS A 37 8.49 -11.24 -12.69
N GLY A 38 8.79 -12.10 -11.71
CA GLY A 38 9.72 -13.22 -11.89
C GLY A 38 11.16 -12.90 -11.50
N THR A 39 12.01 -13.92 -11.55
CA THR A 39 13.41 -13.83 -11.07
C THR A 39 14.39 -13.27 -12.10
N SER A 40 13.96 -13.12 -13.36
CA SER A 40 14.80 -12.61 -14.45
C SER A 40 14.76 -11.09 -14.58
N MET A 41 13.72 -10.43 -14.07
CA MET A 41 13.65 -8.97 -14.02
C MET A 41 14.31 -8.47 -12.74
N PRO A 42 15.12 -7.40 -12.78
CA PRO A 42 15.78 -6.82 -11.61
C PRO A 42 14.82 -6.02 -10.71
N TRP A 43 13.52 -6.23 -10.87
CA TRP A 43 12.49 -5.57 -10.08
C TRP A 43 12.39 -6.18 -8.67
N ARG A 44 11.48 -5.64 -7.87
CA ARG A 44 11.31 -6.00 -6.46
C ARG A 44 11.03 -7.49 -6.29
N ARG A 45 11.54 -8.05 -5.18
CA ARG A 45 11.35 -9.46 -4.83
C ARG A 45 9.92 -9.69 -4.38
N LEU A 46 9.40 -10.91 -4.58
CA LEU A 46 8.11 -11.28 -4.04
C LEU A 46 8.08 -11.06 -2.51
N GLY A 47 7.09 -10.30 -2.04
CA GLY A 47 6.94 -9.94 -0.63
C GLY A 47 7.70 -8.69 -0.18
N ASP A 48 8.50 -8.07 -1.05
CA ASP A 48 9.13 -6.77 -0.77
C ASP A 48 8.11 -5.64 -0.96
N VAL A 49 7.49 -5.24 0.14
CA VAL A 49 6.37 -4.30 0.18
C VAL A 49 6.61 -3.17 1.18
N PRO A 50 6.07 -1.98 0.95
CA PRO A 50 6.18 -0.87 1.89
C PRO A 50 5.44 -1.14 3.20
N SER A 51 5.97 -0.58 4.29
CA SER A 51 5.30 -0.61 5.59
C SER A 51 4.23 0.48 5.70
N LEU A 52 3.19 0.18 6.49
CA LEU A 52 2.11 1.10 6.82
C LEU A 52 2.62 2.29 7.65
N ALA A 53 2.04 3.46 7.43
CA ALA A 53 2.15 4.57 8.37
C ALA A 53 1.10 4.44 9.48
N GLU A 54 1.29 5.15 10.58
CA GLU A 54 0.32 5.19 11.68
C GLU A 54 -1.06 5.64 11.19
N GLY A 55 -2.11 4.93 11.61
CA GLY A 55 -3.50 5.22 11.26
C GLY A 55 -3.95 4.75 9.87
N GLN A 56 -3.08 4.14 9.06
CA GLN A 56 -3.47 3.54 7.79
C GLN A 56 -4.08 2.15 8.00
N THR A 57 -5.15 1.83 7.25
CA THR A 57 -5.83 0.53 7.28
C THR A 57 -5.67 -0.17 5.93
N LEU A 58 -5.30 -1.45 5.94
CA LEU A 58 -5.18 -2.22 4.71
C LEU A 58 -6.55 -2.54 4.11
N VAL A 59 -6.66 -2.43 2.78
CA VAL A 59 -7.86 -2.87 2.02
C VAL A 59 -8.20 -4.33 2.33
N ILE A 60 -7.18 -5.19 2.50
CA ILE A 60 -7.38 -6.63 2.72
C ILE A 60 -8.13 -6.93 4.03
N GLU A 61 -8.02 -6.07 5.04
CA GLU A 61 -8.72 -6.27 6.32
C GLU A 61 -10.24 -6.27 6.12
N SER A 62 -10.76 -5.35 5.31
CA SER A 62 -12.18 -5.28 4.97
C SER A 62 -12.66 -6.40 4.04
N LEU A 63 -11.76 -6.95 3.22
CA LEU A 63 -12.09 -8.07 2.33
C LEU A 63 -12.12 -9.42 3.07
N LEU A 64 -11.33 -9.54 4.15
CA LEU A 64 -11.24 -10.74 4.94
C LEU A 64 -12.15 -10.72 6.18
N SER A 65 -12.62 -9.55 6.61
CA SER A 65 -13.61 -9.45 7.67
C SER A 65 -14.91 -10.14 7.22
N PRO A 66 -15.45 -11.09 8.02
CA PRO A 66 -16.76 -11.66 7.72
C PRO A 66 -17.80 -10.54 7.70
N SER A 67 -18.66 -10.52 6.69
CA SER A 67 -19.83 -9.64 6.70
C SER A 67 -20.66 -9.95 7.94
N GLU A 68 -20.86 -8.96 8.82
CA GLU A 68 -21.84 -9.07 9.91
C GLU A 68 -23.21 -9.32 9.26
N VAL A 69 -23.78 -10.49 9.55
CA VAL A 69 -25.14 -10.88 9.16
C VAL A 69 -26.10 -10.43 10.25
#